data_AF-A0A1S3K413-F1
#
_entry.id   AF-A0A1S3K413-F1
#
_cell.length_a   1.000
_cell.length_b   1.000
_cell.length_c   1.000
_cell.angle_alpha   90.00
_cell.angle_beta   90.00
_cell.angle_gamma   90.00
#
_symmetry.space_group_name_H-M   'P 1'
#
loop_
_entity.id
_entity.type
_entity.pdbx_description
1 polymer ?
#
loop_
_entity_poly.entity_id
_entity_poly.type
_entity_poly.pdbx_seq_one_letter_code
_entity_poly.pdbx_strand_id
1 'polypeptide(L)'
;MIQQVLISLRNMTVEVTTDGIVKVNNVVVTATIHPQNIGSGVILSLDSSGFPRTVVDVPGVVKVELTTPVGRLRRKGHMAIISVPDAYAGLLNALCGNFNGDSADDNNPCSGGPPADCFVNDGSCTTTETYP
;
A
#
# COMPACT_ATOMS: atom_id res chain seq x y z
N MET A 1 -13.91 5.22 0.91
CA MET A 1 -13.89 3.77 1.24
C MET A 1 -12.99 3.09 0.23
N ILE A 2 -11.86 2.50 0.69
CA ILE A 2 -10.91 1.82 -0.20
C ILE A 2 -11.56 0.53 -0.73
N GLN A 3 -11.53 0.33 -2.05
CA GLN A 3 -12.03 -0.87 -2.72
C GLN A 3 -10.89 -1.73 -3.29
N GLN A 4 -9.77 -1.10 -3.63
CA GLN A 4 -8.60 -1.75 -4.19
C GLN A 4 -7.36 -0.88 -3.98
N VAL A 5 -6.20 -1.51 -4.10
CA VAL A 5 -4.90 -0.87 -4.24
C VAL A 5 -4.29 -1.30 -5.56
N LEU A 6 -3.83 -0.34 -6.35
CA LEU A 6 -3.11 -0.59 -7.60
C LEU A 6 -1.66 -0.13 -7.45
N ILE A 7 -0.73 -1.04 -7.69
CA ILE A 7 0.71 -0.80 -7.60
C ILE A 7 1.27 -0.92 -9.03
N SER A 8 1.80 0.18 -9.55
CA SER A 8 2.36 0.22 -10.91
C SER A 8 3.89 0.30 -10.84
N LEU A 9 4.56 -0.70 -11.42
CA LEU A 9 6.01 -0.89 -11.37
C LEU A 9 6.54 -1.03 -12.78
N ARG A 10 6.96 0.09 -13.40
CA ARG A 10 7.45 0.18 -14.79
C ARG A 10 6.55 -0.57 -15.79
N ASN A 11 6.80 -1.86 -15.99
CA ASN A 11 6.16 -2.73 -16.98
C ASN A 11 5.19 -3.74 -16.33
N MET A 12 4.87 -3.58 -15.06
CA MET A 12 4.07 -4.51 -14.27
C MET A 12 3.03 -3.76 -13.44
N THR A 13 1.83 -4.33 -13.32
CA THR A 13 0.81 -3.85 -12.40
C THR A 13 0.41 -4.96 -11.44
N VAL A 14 0.23 -4.60 -10.17
CA VAL A 14 -0.32 -5.47 -9.14
C VAL A 14 -1.56 -4.78 -8.57
N GLU A 15 -2.72 -5.39 -8.81
CA GLU A 15 -4.00 -4.97 -8.25
C GLU A 15 -4.34 -5.90 -7.09
N VAL A 16 -4.64 -5.32 -5.93
CA VAL A 16 -5.12 -6.05 -4.76
C VAL A 16 -6.46 -5.47 -4.37
N THR A 17 -7.51 -6.28 -4.40
CA THR A 17 -8.87 -5.86 -4.05
C THR A 17 -9.17 -6.18 -2.59
N THR A 18 -10.11 -5.46 -2.00
CA THR A 18 -10.50 -5.66 -0.60
C THR A 18 -11.30 -6.93 -0.34
N ASP A 19 -11.61 -7.74 -1.35
CA ASP A 19 -12.13 -9.10 -1.22
C ASP A 19 -11.05 -10.19 -1.34
N GLY A 20 -9.78 -9.81 -1.51
CA GLY A 20 -8.63 -10.71 -1.52
C GLY A 20 -8.22 -11.22 -2.90
N ILE A 21 -8.76 -10.67 -3.97
CA ILE A 21 -8.32 -10.99 -5.33
C ILE A 21 -7.02 -10.21 -5.60
N VAL A 22 -6.01 -10.92 -6.10
CA VAL A 22 -4.76 -10.33 -6.56
C VAL A 22 -4.67 -10.55 -8.07
N LYS A 23 -4.46 -9.48 -8.83
CA LYS A 23 -4.15 -9.56 -10.26
C LYS A 23 -2.77 -9.00 -10.51
N VAL A 24 -1.97 -9.75 -11.27
CA VAL A 24 -0.67 -9.33 -11.79
C VAL A 24 -0.81 -9.23 -13.29
N ASN A 25 -0.66 -8.03 -13.86
CA ASN A 25 -0.87 -7.79 -15.29
C ASN A 25 -2.20 -8.36 -15.81
N ASN A 26 -3.29 -8.13 -15.06
CA ASN A 26 -4.64 -8.66 -15.31
C ASN A 26 -4.82 -10.18 -15.15
N VAL A 27 -3.78 -10.93 -14.74
CA VAL A 27 -3.87 -12.37 -14.45
C VAL A 27 -4.07 -12.57 -12.96
N VAL A 28 -5.08 -13.36 -12.58
CA VAL A 28 -5.34 -13.68 -11.17
C VAL A 28 -4.21 -14.57 -10.63
N VAL A 29 -3.63 -14.16 -9.51
CA VAL A 29 -2.58 -14.90 -8.79
C VAL A 29 -3.05 -15.16 -7.36
N THR A 30 -2.76 -16.35 -6.83
CA THR A 30 -3.10 -16.70 -5.45
C THR A 30 -1.96 -16.36 -4.51
N ALA A 31 -2.17 -15.38 -3.63
CA ALA A 31 -1.24 -15.11 -2.54
C ALA A 31 -1.20 -16.28 -1.54
N THR A 32 -0.01 -16.62 -1.05
CA THR A 32 0.16 -17.67 -0.03
C THR A 32 0.96 -17.17 1.15
N ILE A 33 0.87 -17.88 2.27
CA ILE A 33 1.68 -17.59 3.47
C ILE A 33 3.20 -17.74 3.23
N HIS A 34 3.60 -18.47 2.18
CA HIS A 34 4.98 -18.50 1.74
C HIS A 34 5.22 -17.36 0.73
N PRO A 35 6.27 -16.53 0.90
CA PRO A 35 6.61 -15.49 -0.06
C PRO A 35 6.89 -16.05 -1.45
N GLN A 36 6.29 -15.43 -2.46
CA GLN A 36 6.41 -15.82 -3.87
C GLN A 36 6.99 -14.66 -4.68
N ASN A 37 8.01 -14.93 -5.49
CA ASN A 37 8.44 -13.97 -6.50
C ASN A 37 7.47 -14.05 -7.70
N ILE A 38 6.71 -12.99 -7.92
CA ILE A 38 5.70 -12.89 -8.99
C ILE A 38 6.25 -12.19 -10.25
N GLY A 39 7.57 -11.96 -10.30
CA GLY A 39 8.27 -11.32 -11.41
C GLY A 39 8.85 -9.96 -11.04
N SER A 40 9.88 -9.53 -11.77
CA SER A 40 10.52 -8.20 -11.60
C SER A 40 11.04 -7.90 -10.18
N GLY A 41 11.31 -8.95 -9.38
CA GLY A 41 11.74 -8.81 -7.99
C GLY A 41 10.61 -8.48 -7.00
N VAL A 42 9.35 -8.52 -7.45
CA VAL A 42 8.18 -8.28 -6.61
C VAL A 42 7.81 -9.56 -5.86
N ILE A 43 7.66 -9.43 -4.55
CA ILE A 43 7.31 -10.52 -3.65
C ILE A 43 5.84 -10.38 -3.23
N LEU A 44 5.07 -11.43 -3.46
CA LEU A 44 3.68 -11.55 -3.03
C LEU A 44 3.60 -12.54 -1.88
N SER A 45 2.92 -12.17 -0.80
CA SER A 45 2.63 -13.09 0.30
C SER A 45 1.30 -12.75 0.98
N LEU A 46 0.85 -13.67 1.83
CA LEU A 46 -0.30 -13.49 2.70
C LEU A 46 0.20 -13.55 4.14
N ASP A 47 0.13 -12.43 4.85
CA ASP A 47 0.34 -12.41 6.30
C ASP A 47 -0.97 -12.84 6.98
N SER A 48 -0.97 -14.02 7.59
CA SER A 48 -2.13 -14.58 8.28
C SER A 48 -2.27 -14.12 9.73
N SER A 49 -1.37 -13.28 10.25
CA SER A 49 -1.38 -12.84 11.64
C SER A 49 -2.49 -11.83 11.94
N GLY A 50 -3.22 -12.03 13.03
CA GLY A 50 -4.32 -11.16 13.45
C GLY A 50 -5.44 -11.07 12.41
N PHE A 51 -5.47 -9.97 11.65
CA PHE A 51 -6.35 -9.79 10.49
C PHE A 51 -5.54 -9.98 9.21
N PRO A 52 -5.90 -10.96 8.36
CA PRO A 52 -5.10 -11.28 7.19
C PRO A 52 -4.85 -10.09 6.28
N ARG A 53 -3.59 -9.96 5.85
CA ARG A 53 -3.16 -8.92 4.91
C ARG A 53 -2.51 -9.56 3.71
N THR A 54 -2.93 -9.15 2.53
CA THR A 54 -2.17 -9.42 1.31
C THR A 54 -1.01 -8.43 1.27
N VAL A 55 0.20 -8.96 1.17
CA VAL A 55 1.44 -8.18 1.19
C VAL A 55 2.07 -8.22 -0.19
N VAL A 56 2.33 -7.03 -0.74
CA VAL A 56 3.13 -6.84 -1.95
C VAL A 56 4.38 -6.09 -1.52
N ASP A 57 5.52 -6.76 -1.57
CA ASP A 57 6.82 -6.22 -1.19
C ASP A 57 7.70 -6.06 -2.43
N VAL A 58 8.21 -4.86 -2.62
CA VAL A 58 9.23 -4.53 -3.61
C VAL A 58 10.47 -4.15 -2.80
N PRO A 59 11.40 -5.09 -2.56
CA PRO A 59 12.49 -4.89 -1.63
C PRO A 59 13.29 -3.61 -1.91
N GLY A 60 13.43 -2.77 -0.88
CA GLY A 60 14.15 -1.50 -0.97
C GLY A 60 13.40 -0.36 -1.67
N VAL A 61 12.14 -0.56 -2.09
CA VAL A 61 11.33 0.44 -2.79
C VAL A 61 10.04 0.73 -2.03
N VAL A 62 9.18 -0.27 -1.86
CA VAL A 62 7.88 -0.09 -1.20
C VAL A 62 7.33 -1.44 -0.72
N LYS A 63 6.67 -1.43 0.43
CA LYS A 63 5.88 -2.54 0.93
C LYS A 63 4.43 -2.08 1.12
N VAL A 64 3.50 -2.81 0.55
CA VAL A 64 2.06 -2.52 0.62
C VAL A 64 1.35 -3.69 1.28
N GLU A 65 0.54 -3.40 2.29
CA GLU A 65 -0.26 -4.40 3.00
C GLU A 65 -1.74 -4.00 2.95
N LEU A 66 -2.57 -4.76 2.23
CA LEU A 66 -4.01 -4.54 2.20
C LEU A 66 -4.73 -5.54 3.08
N THR A 67 -5.57 -5.05 3.98
CA THR A 67 -6.46 -5.90 4.78
C THR A 67 -7.48 -6.57 3.88
N THR A 68 -7.36 -7.88 3.73
CA THR A 68 -8.21 -8.68 2.85
C THR A 68 -8.92 -9.77 3.66
N PRO A 69 -10.23 -9.97 3.47
CA PRO A 69 -10.96 -11.08 4.07
C PRO A 69 -10.37 -12.41 3.62
N VAL A 70 -10.11 -13.31 4.57
CA VAL A 70 -9.77 -14.70 4.26
C VAL A 70 -10.79 -15.59 4.98
N GLY A 71 -11.52 -16.38 4.20
CA GLY A 71 -12.60 -17.23 4.73
C GLY A 71 -13.70 -16.44 5.45
N ARG A 72 -13.95 -16.78 6.72
CA ARG A 72 -14.99 -16.17 7.56
C ARG A 72 -14.52 -14.94 8.36
N LEU A 73 -13.23 -14.60 8.31
CA LEU A 73 -12.69 -13.46 9.04
C LEU A 73 -13.05 -12.17 8.30
N ARG A 74 -13.94 -11.37 8.90
CA ARG A 74 -14.37 -10.06 8.38
C ARG A 74 -14.09 -9.01 9.44
N ARG A 75 -13.26 -8.03 9.12
CA ARG A 75 -13.12 -6.81 9.93
C ARG A 75 -14.10 -5.76 9.40
N LYS A 76 -14.68 -4.96 10.29
CA LYS A 76 -15.40 -3.75 9.87
C LYS A 76 -14.36 -2.71 9.45
N GLY A 77 -14.30 -2.42 8.15
CA GLY A 77 -13.34 -1.48 7.55
C GLY A 77 -12.14 -2.16 6.86
N HIS A 78 -11.65 -1.51 5.82
CA HIS A 78 -10.45 -1.90 5.07
C HIS A 78 -9.33 -0.92 5.37
N MET A 79 -8.10 -1.44 5.48
CA MET A 79 -6.91 -0.65 5.79
C MET A 79 -5.81 -1.06 4.83
N ALA A 80 -5.16 -0.07 4.23
CA ALA A 80 -3.94 -0.23 3.46
C ALA A 80 -2.80 0.40 4.26
N ILE A 81 -1.71 -0.34 4.47
CA ILE A 81 -0.47 0.17 5.03
C ILE A 81 0.53 0.26 3.88
N ILE A 82 1.20 1.41 3.76
CA ILE A 82 2.28 1.62 2.81
C ILE A 82 3.52 1.95 3.63
N SER A 83 4.58 1.18 3.45
CA SER A 83 5.88 1.40 4.06
C SER A 83 6.90 1.68 2.97
N VAL A 84 7.70 2.73 3.15
CA VAL A 84 8.76 3.14 2.23
C VAL A 84 10.05 3.37 3.01
N PRO A 85 11.23 3.24 2.37
CA PRO A 85 12.50 3.65 2.96
C PRO A 85 12.56 5.15 3.29
N ASP A 86 13.32 5.50 4.33
CA ASP A 86 13.60 6.90 4.74
C ASP A 86 14.22 7.75 3.62
N ALA A 87 14.83 7.12 2.61
CA ALA A 87 15.33 7.79 1.41
C ALA A 87 14.25 8.53 0.60
N TYR A 88 12.96 8.24 0.85
CA TYR A 88 11.83 8.94 0.24
C TYR A 88 11.32 10.15 1.05
N ALA A 89 11.92 10.45 2.20
CA ALA A 89 11.49 11.56 3.05
C ALA A 89 11.52 12.91 2.28
N GLY A 90 10.39 13.63 2.31
CA GLY A 90 10.20 14.89 1.58
C GLY A 90 10.10 14.75 0.05
N LEU A 91 10.15 13.53 -0.50
CA LEU A 91 10.03 13.23 -1.93
C LEU A 91 8.68 12.63 -2.29
N LEU A 92 7.85 12.28 -1.31
CA LEU A 92 6.53 11.69 -1.55
C LEU A 92 5.50 12.77 -1.88
N ASN A 93 4.60 12.39 -2.78
CA ASN A 93 3.36 13.08 -3.11
C ASN A 93 2.19 12.15 -2.82
N ALA A 94 2.00 11.82 -1.54
CA ALA A 94 1.00 10.86 -1.11
C ALA A 94 -0.20 11.56 -0.47
N LEU A 95 -1.33 10.84 -0.43
CA LEU A 95 -2.51 11.26 0.35
C LEU A 95 -2.21 11.42 1.85
N CYS A 96 -1.19 10.71 2.32
CA CYS A 96 -0.75 10.73 3.71
C CYS A 96 0.51 11.60 3.87
N GLY A 97 0.65 12.68 3.09
CA GLY A 97 1.77 13.62 3.25
C GLY A 97 3.04 13.29 2.48
N ASN A 98 4.13 13.98 2.84
CA ASN A 98 5.41 13.94 2.13
C ASN A 98 6.52 13.18 2.88
N PHE A 99 6.23 12.69 4.09
CA PHE A 99 7.13 11.89 4.93
C PHE A 99 8.41 12.63 5.39
N ASN A 100 8.33 13.93 5.70
CA ASN A 100 9.50 14.78 5.92
C ASN A 100 9.89 15.07 7.38
N GLY A 101 9.09 14.71 8.39
CA GLY A 101 9.28 15.18 9.77
C GLY A 101 8.10 15.91 10.36
N ASP A 102 7.30 16.55 9.51
CA ASP A 102 6.40 17.62 9.87
C ASP A 102 4.94 17.24 9.64
N SER A 103 4.38 16.56 10.65
CA SER A 103 2.96 16.23 10.69
C SER A 103 1.99 17.41 10.50
N ALA A 104 2.45 18.67 10.62
CA ALA A 104 1.61 19.83 10.36
C ALA A 104 1.26 20.01 8.87
N ASP A 105 2.07 19.47 7.95
CA ASP A 105 1.89 19.57 6.50
C ASP A 105 1.36 18.28 5.83
N ASP A 106 1.27 17.17 6.58
CA ASP A 106 0.82 15.85 6.10
C ASP A 106 -0.65 15.79 5.68
N ASN A 107 -1.47 16.74 6.13
CA ASN A 107 -2.87 16.86 5.70
C ASN A 107 -3.02 17.56 4.34
N ASN A 108 -1.91 18.01 3.76
CA ASN A 108 -1.87 18.65 2.46
C ASN A 108 -1.25 17.69 1.43
N PRO A 109 -2.05 16.98 0.62
CA PRO A 109 -1.55 16.04 -0.39
C PRO A 109 -0.75 16.73 -1.51
N CYS A 110 -0.66 18.07 -1.48
CA CYS A 110 0.13 18.87 -2.42
C CYS A 110 1.54 19.23 -1.91
N SER A 111 1.95 18.84 -0.70
CA SER A 111 3.16 19.36 -0.05
C SER A 111 4.50 18.97 -0.71
N GLY A 112 4.53 18.05 -1.69
CA GLY A 112 5.73 17.71 -2.48
C GLY A 112 5.62 17.89 -4.01
N GLY A 113 4.55 18.51 -4.52
CA GLY A 113 4.27 18.65 -5.97
C GLY A 113 3.34 17.56 -6.56
N PRO A 114 3.14 17.48 -7.90
CA PRO A 114 2.28 16.42 -8.49
C PRO A 114 3.00 15.05 -8.52
N PRO A 115 2.31 13.88 -8.35
CA PRO A 115 0.93 13.59 -8.69
C PRO A 115 0.14 12.83 -7.58
N ALA A 116 -0.25 13.52 -6.52
CA ALA A 116 -1.52 13.19 -5.86
C ALA A 116 -2.59 14.13 -6.44
N ASP A 117 -3.82 13.65 -6.56
CA ASP A 117 -4.95 14.55 -6.78
C ASP A 117 -5.05 15.45 -5.54
N CYS A 118 -4.57 16.68 -5.69
CA CYS A 118 -4.54 17.74 -4.68
C CYS A 118 -5.91 18.01 -4.02
N PHE A 119 -6.99 17.44 -4.55
CA PHE A 119 -8.35 17.61 -4.07
C PHE A 119 -8.87 16.46 -3.20
N VAL A 120 -8.09 15.39 -2.98
CA VAL A 120 -8.53 14.23 -2.18
C VAL A 120 -8.06 14.37 -0.72
N ASN A 121 -8.87 15.06 0.07
CA ASN A 121 -8.73 15.13 1.54
C ASN A 121 -10.01 14.57 2.20
N ASP A 122 -10.18 13.26 2.16
CA ASP A 122 -11.37 12.57 2.71
C ASP A 122 -11.16 11.98 4.11
N GLY A 123 -10.01 12.25 4.73
CA GLY A 123 -9.64 11.72 6.05
C GLY A 123 -9.30 10.24 6.05
N SER A 124 -9.03 9.64 4.88
CA SER A 124 -8.66 8.22 4.75
C SER A 124 -7.24 7.89 5.24
N CYS A 125 -6.41 8.90 5.48
CA CYS A 125 -5.01 8.76 5.88
C CYS A 125 -4.80 9.05 7.37
N THR A 126 -3.97 8.22 8.00
CA THR A 126 -3.36 8.47 9.31
C THR A 126 -1.87 8.20 9.16
N THR A 127 -1.02 9.20 9.38
CA THR A 127 0.43 9.01 9.36
C THR A 127 0.91 8.52 10.72
N THR A 128 1.75 7.49 10.70
CA THR A 128 2.58 7.09 11.84
C THR A 128 4.00 7.06 11.33
N GLU A 129 4.65 8.22 11.37
CA GLU A 129 6.04 8.36 11.01
C GLU A 129 6.88 7.86 12.19
N THR A 130 7.75 6.89 11.93
CA THR A 130 8.67 6.38 12.94
C THR A 130 10.06 6.84 12.55
N TYR A 131 10.58 7.83 13.26
CA TYR A 131 11.94 8.33 13.06
C TYR A 131 12.95 7.43 13.79
N PRO A 132 14.14 7.19 13.22
CA PRO A 132 15.27 6.65 13.99
C PRO A 132 15.72 7.61 15.10
#